data_AF-A0A2V9GVN7-F1
#
_entry.id   AF-A0A2V9GVN7-F1
#
_cell.length_a   1.000
_cell.length_b   1.000
_cell.length_c   1.000
_cell.angle_alpha   90.00
_cell.angle_beta   90.00
_cell.angle_gamma   90.00
#
_symmetry.space_group_name_H-M   'P 1'
#
loop_
_entity.id
_entity.type
_entity.pdbx_description
1 polymer ?
#
loop_
_entity_poly.entity_id
_entity_poly.type
_entity_poly.pdbx_seq_one_letter_code
_entity_poly.pdbx_strand_id
1 'polypeptide(L)'
;YLPDVSVLLLEVTGSRRIEVNEEGGRVEDWLTDYKLKEAIRGKSFGSWENVCFQRTIPSPMDPTRQIANQIWPETKIGQEVLYFGGLGFYSCRFIPATPSAPDIVRNAPMPVKRPEDQIPRGLM
;
A
#
# COMPACT_ATOMS: atom_id res chain seq x y z
N TYR A 1 -7.95 18.31 -9.81
CA TYR A 1 -8.71 17.65 -8.73
C TYR A 1 -7.79 16.66 -8.04
N LEU A 2 -7.96 16.41 -6.74
CA LEU A 2 -7.24 15.38 -6.00
C LEU A 2 -7.33 14.06 -6.79
N PRO A 3 -6.21 13.35 -6.98
CA PRO A 3 -6.23 12.07 -7.68
C PRO A 3 -7.06 11.08 -6.88
N ASP A 4 -7.84 10.27 -7.60
CA ASP A 4 -8.59 9.20 -6.97
C ASP A 4 -7.63 8.12 -6.46
N VAL A 5 -7.96 7.50 -5.31
CA VAL A 5 -7.22 6.36 -4.78
C VAL A 5 -7.30 5.21 -5.78
N SER A 6 -6.14 4.71 -6.22
CA SER A 6 -6.04 3.41 -6.86
C SER A 6 -6.26 2.31 -5.83
N VAL A 7 -7.17 1.39 -6.15
CA VAL A 7 -7.41 0.20 -5.34
C VAL A 7 -7.16 -1.03 -6.18
N LEU A 8 -6.19 -1.84 -5.78
CA LEU A 8 -5.71 -2.97 -6.55
C LEU A 8 -5.85 -4.25 -5.74
N LEU A 9 -6.27 -5.33 -6.41
CA LEU A 9 -6.21 -6.68 -5.87
C LEU A 9 -4.90 -7.32 -6.32
N LEU A 10 -4.08 -7.70 -5.35
CA LEU A 10 -2.76 -8.27 -5.55
C LEU A 10 -2.69 -9.66 -4.95
N GLU A 11 -1.94 -10.55 -5.59
CA GLU A 11 -1.61 -11.88 -5.07
C GLU A 11 -0.14 -11.91 -4.67
N VAL A 12 0.18 -12.40 -3.48
CA VAL A 12 1.57 -12.62 -3.05
C VAL A 12 2.16 -13.77 -3.87
N THR A 13 3.23 -13.49 -4.63
CA THR A 13 3.95 -14.51 -5.42
C THR A 13 5.26 -14.93 -4.78
N GLY A 14 5.84 -14.09 -3.93
CA GLY A 14 7.08 -14.37 -3.22
C GLY A 14 7.20 -13.49 -1.99
N SER A 15 7.85 -14.00 -0.95
CA SER A 15 8.18 -13.20 0.23
C SER A 15 9.49 -13.70 0.80
N ARG A 16 10.42 -12.78 1.02
CA ARG A 16 11.74 -13.10 1.55
C ARG A 16 12.19 -12.05 2.56
N ARG A 17 12.82 -12.53 3.61
CA ARG A 17 13.46 -11.70 4.61
C ARG A 17 14.79 -11.18 4.08
N ILE A 18 15.06 -9.91 4.31
CA ILE A 18 16.33 -9.26 4.05
C ILE A 18 16.88 -8.66 5.34
N GLU A 19 18.20 -8.64 5.47
CA GLU A 19 18.87 -7.87 6.51
C GLU A 19 19.38 -6.58 5.89
N VAL A 20 18.89 -5.46 6.39
CA VAL A 20 19.36 -4.13 6.01
C VAL A 20 20.27 -3.64 7.12
N ASN A 21 21.49 -3.23 6.75
CA ASN A 21 22.47 -2.69 7.68
C ASN A 21 22.48 -1.17 7.53
N GLU A 22 21.72 -0.48 8.37
CA GLU A 22 21.74 0.99 8.47
C GLU A 22 22.58 1.39 9.69
N GLU A 23 23.66 2.12 9.44
CA GLU A 23 24.46 2.83 10.46
C GLU A 23 24.75 2.06 11.76
N GLY A 24 25.06 0.75 11.64
CA GLY A 24 25.46 -0.10 12.77
C GLY A 24 24.32 -0.87 13.44
N GLY A 25 23.08 -0.73 12.98
CA GLY A 25 21.94 -1.55 13.36
C GLY A 25 21.59 -2.58 12.27
N ARG A 26 21.41 -3.84 12.65
CA ARG A 26 20.78 -4.84 11.78
C ARG A 26 19.27 -4.76 11.94
N VAL A 27 18.59 -4.32 10.90
CA VAL A 27 17.12 -4.29 10.85
C VAL A 27 16.64 -5.36 9.88
N GLU A 28 15.68 -6.17 10.34
CA GLU A 28 15.05 -7.21 9.52
C GLU A 28 13.86 -6.62 8.76
N ASP A 29 13.99 -6.55 7.43
CA ASP A 29 12.93 -6.11 6.53
C ASP A 29 12.47 -7.26 5.64
N TRP A 30 11.32 -7.08 4.98
CA TRP A 30 10.73 -8.09 4.13
C TRP A 30 10.45 -7.54 2.74
N LEU A 31 10.98 -8.22 1.73
CA LEU A 31 10.64 -7.97 0.34
C LEU A 31 9.56 -8.95 -0.06
N THR A 32 8.44 -8.41 -0.53
CA THR A 32 7.33 -9.21 -1.04
C THR A 32 7.10 -8.88 -2.51
N ASP A 33 7.00 -9.94 -3.31
CA ASP A 33 6.64 -9.87 -4.71
C ASP A 33 5.13 -10.10 -4.82
N TYR A 34 4.49 -9.28 -5.65
CA TYR A 34 3.06 -9.39 -5.93
C TYR A 34 2.79 -9.49 -7.41
N LYS A 35 1.70 -10.16 -7.74
CA LYS A 35 1.07 -10.12 -9.06
C LYS A 35 -0.22 -9.34 -8.98
N LEU A 36 -0.38 -8.36 -9.87
CA LEU A 36 -1.66 -7.69 -10.06
C LEU A 36 -2.69 -8.68 -10.61
N LYS A 37 -3.76 -8.94 -9.86
CA LYS A 37 -4.92 -9.72 -10.34
C LYS A 37 -5.93 -8.81 -11.01
N GLU A 38 -6.23 -7.68 -10.37
CA GLU A 38 -7.30 -6.78 -10.79
C GLU A 38 -6.98 -5.35 -10.33
N ALA A 39 -7.20 -4.37 -11.20
CA ALA A 39 -7.28 -2.97 -10.80
C ALA A 39 -8.75 -2.63 -10.55
N ILE A 40 -9.21 -2.80 -9.30
CA ILE A 40 -10.61 -2.53 -8.92
C ILE A 40 -10.94 -1.06 -9.15
N ARG A 41 -10.01 -0.15 -8.84
CA ARG A 41 -10.13 1.29 -9.09
C ARG A 41 -8.81 1.90 -9.54
N GLY A 42 -8.90 2.91 -10.38
CA GLY A 42 -7.75 3.67 -10.84
C GLY A 42 -6.85 2.84 -11.77
N LYS A 43 -5.55 3.07 -11.68
CA LYS A 43 -4.54 2.37 -12.48
C LYS A 43 -3.41 1.89 -11.59
N SER A 44 -2.85 0.74 -11.96
CA SER A 44 -1.60 0.24 -11.40
C SER A 44 -0.43 1.01 -12.01
N PHE A 45 0.54 1.39 -11.19
CA PHE A 45 1.77 2.05 -11.61
C PHE A 45 2.96 1.43 -10.91
N GLY A 46 4.10 1.33 -11.61
CA GLY A 46 5.33 0.77 -11.08
C GLY A 46 5.41 -0.75 -11.11
N SER A 47 6.50 -1.27 -10.55
CA SER A 47 6.71 -2.71 -10.36
C SER A 47 6.09 -3.17 -9.05
N TRP A 48 5.55 -4.39 -9.06
CA TRP A 48 5.06 -5.09 -7.87
C TRP A 48 6.07 -6.11 -7.34
N GLU A 49 7.29 -6.08 -7.84
CA GLU A 49 8.40 -6.87 -7.36
C GLU A 49 9.17 -6.12 -6.28
N ASN A 50 9.67 -6.85 -5.29
CA ASN A 50 10.51 -6.34 -4.20
C ASN A 50 9.86 -5.19 -3.42
N VAL A 51 8.55 -5.24 -3.19
CA VAL A 51 7.87 -4.26 -2.35
C VAL A 51 8.33 -4.47 -0.90
N CYS A 52 8.99 -3.46 -0.34
CA CYS A 52 9.54 -3.53 1.02
C CYS A 52 8.50 -3.19 2.07
N PHE A 53 8.39 -4.07 3.08
CA PHE A 53 7.63 -3.82 4.30
C PHE A 53 8.60 -3.71 5.46
N GLN A 54 8.70 -2.49 6.00
CA GLN A 54 9.48 -2.23 7.20
C GLN A 54 8.69 -2.67 8.43
N ARG A 55 9.36 -3.40 9.32
CA ARG A 55 8.77 -3.85 10.60
C ARG A 55 8.40 -2.69 11.51
N THR A 56 9.08 -1.58 11.34
CA THR A 56 8.84 -0.36 12.08
C THR A 56 8.61 0.78 11.12
N ILE A 57 7.71 1.69 11.48
CA ILE A 57 7.43 2.93 10.76
C ILE A 57 7.59 4.12 11.71
N PRO A 58 7.84 5.33 11.20
CA PRO A 58 7.85 6.53 12.03
C PRO A 58 6.53 6.69 12.79
N SER A 59 6.61 7.09 14.06
CA SER A 59 5.43 7.38 14.87
C SER A 59 4.73 8.62 14.32
N PRO A 60 3.40 8.58 14.12
CA PRO A 60 2.64 9.76 13.72
C PRO A 60 2.66 10.86 14.78
N MET A 61 2.95 10.51 16.05
CA MET A 61 3.05 11.47 17.16
C MET A 61 4.43 12.11 17.29
N ASP A 62 5.49 11.44 16.79
CA ASP A 62 6.88 11.89 16.85
C ASP A 62 7.70 11.19 15.75
N PRO A 63 7.98 11.87 14.62
CA PRO A 63 8.68 11.26 13.48
C PRO A 63 10.09 10.77 13.78
N THR A 64 10.70 11.19 14.91
CA THR A 64 12.01 10.70 15.36
C THR A 64 11.94 9.35 16.06
N ARG A 65 10.73 8.90 16.42
CA ARG A 65 10.50 7.59 17.05
C ARG A 65 9.96 6.59 16.03
N GLN A 66 10.32 5.34 16.25
CA GLN A 66 9.83 4.20 15.47
C GLN A 66 8.75 3.46 16.26
N ILE A 67 7.68 3.03 15.59
CA ILE A 67 6.63 2.16 16.14
C ILE A 67 6.51 0.91 15.29
N ALA A 68 6.00 -0.19 15.87
CA ALA A 68 5.72 -1.40 15.11
C ALA A 68 4.70 -1.11 14.00
N ASN A 69 5.00 -1.56 12.79
CA ASN A 69 4.07 -1.53 11.69
C ASN A 69 2.97 -2.57 11.95
N GLN A 70 1.80 -2.11 12.37
CA GLN A 70 0.65 -2.97 12.67
C GLN A 70 0.08 -3.64 11.41
N ILE A 71 0.42 -3.11 10.24
CA ILE A 71 0.03 -3.66 8.96
C ILE A 71 1.18 -4.57 8.49
N TRP A 72 1.32 -5.69 9.20
CA TRP A 72 2.22 -6.76 8.82
C TRP A 72 1.38 -7.88 8.21
N PRO A 73 1.15 -7.90 6.88
CA PRO A 73 0.59 -9.09 6.30
C PRO A 73 1.62 -10.20 6.53
N GLU A 74 1.25 -11.23 7.29
CA GLU A 74 1.90 -12.53 7.12
C GLU A 74 1.65 -12.93 5.67
N THR A 75 2.56 -12.58 4.77
CA THR A 75 2.40 -12.73 3.33
C THR A 75 2.71 -14.16 2.95
N LYS A 76 1.72 -15.03 3.12
CA LYS A 76 1.77 -16.38 2.57
C LYS A 76 1.65 -16.29 1.06
N ILE A 77 2.47 -17.07 0.34
CA ILE A 77 2.36 -17.18 -1.12
C ILE A 77 0.94 -17.64 -1.47
N GLY A 78 0.35 -17.00 -2.50
CA GLY A 78 -1.03 -17.21 -2.93
C GLY A 78 -2.07 -16.40 -2.14
N GLN A 79 -1.68 -15.70 -1.08
CA GLN A 79 -2.59 -14.82 -0.34
C GLN A 79 -2.93 -13.59 -1.18
N GLU A 80 -4.20 -13.20 -1.15
CA GLU A 80 -4.68 -11.98 -1.77
C GLU A 80 -4.70 -10.80 -0.79
N VAL A 81 -4.32 -9.63 -1.27
CA VAL A 81 -4.35 -8.37 -0.52
C VAL A 81 -4.91 -7.25 -1.39
N LEU A 82 -5.59 -6.31 -0.75
CA LEU A 82 -6.01 -5.05 -1.34
C LEU A 82 -4.95 -3.98 -1.05
N TYR A 83 -4.45 -3.37 -2.11
CA TYR A 83 -3.60 -2.19 -2.02
C TYR A 83 -4.43 -0.93 -2.22
N PHE A 84 -4.29 0.02 -1.30
CA PHE A 84 -4.85 1.36 -1.39
C PHE A 84 -3.70 2.37 -1.50
N GLY A 85 -3.64 3.11 -2.62
CA GLY A 85 -2.59 4.11 -2.85
C GLY A 85 -2.73 4.76 -4.22
N GLY A 86 -1.62 5.18 -4.82
CA GLY A 86 -1.61 5.81 -6.15
C GLY A 86 -0.71 7.04 -6.23
N LEU A 87 -0.61 7.61 -7.44
CA LEU A 87 0.19 8.82 -7.67
C LEU A 87 -0.36 9.98 -6.84
N GLY A 88 0.49 10.59 -6.00
CA GLY A 88 0.09 11.68 -5.10
C GLY A 88 -0.65 11.22 -3.83
N PHE A 89 -0.71 9.91 -3.56
CA PHE A 89 -1.29 9.37 -2.33
C PHE A 89 -0.18 8.93 -1.36
N TYR A 90 -0.01 9.69 -0.27
CA TYR A 90 1.11 9.49 0.67
C TYR A 90 0.85 8.41 1.74
N SER A 91 -0.39 7.91 1.86
CA SER A 91 -0.72 6.80 2.76
C SER A 91 -0.99 5.54 1.96
N CYS A 92 0.01 4.65 1.84
CA CYS A 92 -0.19 3.32 1.29
C CYS A 92 -0.69 2.37 2.40
N ARG A 93 -1.72 1.57 2.10
CA ARG A 93 -2.18 0.50 3.00
C ARG A 93 -2.42 -0.78 2.23
N PHE A 94 -1.82 -1.87 2.73
CA PHE A 94 -2.13 -3.22 2.30
C PHE A 94 -3.09 -3.83 3.31
N ILE A 95 -4.21 -4.36 2.84
CA ILE A 95 -5.23 -4.97 3.70
C ILE A 95 -5.45 -6.39 3.20
N PRO A 96 -5.56 -7.42 4.06
CA PRO A 96 -5.95 -8.75 3.62
C PRO A 96 -7.26 -8.71 2.82
N ALA A 97 -7.28 -9.37 1.66
CA ALA A 97 -8.49 -9.49 0.85
C ALA A 97 -9.38 -10.60 1.43
N THR A 98 -10.00 -10.34 2.59
CA THR A 98 -10.99 -11.24 3.16
C THR A 98 -12.13 -11.47 2.16
N PRO A 99 -12.87 -12.60 2.19
CA PRO A 99 -13.84 -12.94 1.15
C PRO A 99 -14.84 -11.82 0.80
N SER A 100 -15.23 -10.98 1.77
CA SER A 100 -16.15 -9.86 1.55
C SER A 100 -15.48 -8.54 1.17
N ALA A 101 -14.19 -8.35 1.46
CA ALA A 101 -13.53 -7.05 1.29
C ALA A 101 -13.44 -6.61 -0.19
N PRO A 102 -13.02 -7.46 -1.15
CA PRO A 102 -13.03 -7.11 -2.57
C PRO A 102 -14.41 -6.69 -3.07
N ASP A 103 -15.46 -7.41 -2.66
CA ASP A 103 -16.83 -7.12 -3.10
C ASP A 103 -17.35 -5.79 -2.55
N ILE A 104 -17.05 -5.48 -1.28
CA ILE A 104 -17.38 -4.17 -0.70
C ILE A 104 -16.69 -3.06 -1.48
N VAL A 105 -15.41 -3.22 -1.80
CA VAL A 105 -14.63 -2.22 -2.54
C VAL A 105 -15.14 -2.05 -3.97
N ARG A 106 -15.51 -3.13 -4.65
CA ARG A 106 -16.09 -3.08 -6.01
C ARG A 106 -17.41 -2.30 -6.02
N ASN A 107 -18.25 -2.53 -5.02
CA ASN A 107 -19.60 -1.97 -4.98
C ASN A 107 -19.69 -0.61 -4.28
N ALA A 108 -18.64 -0.16 -3.60
CA ALA A 108 -18.66 1.14 -2.93
C ALA A 108 -18.88 2.28 -3.95
N PRO A 109 -19.71 3.29 -3.65
CA PRO A 109 -19.94 4.38 -4.58
C PRO A 109 -18.64 5.18 -4.82
N MET A 110 -18.48 5.71 -6.03
CA MET A 110 -17.43 6.69 -6.29
C MET A 110 -17.87 8.04 -5.72
N PRO A 111 -17.06 8.68 -4.86
CA PRO A 111 -17.38 10.01 -4.37
C PRO A 111 -17.42 10.99 -5.54
N VAL A 112 -18.44 11.85 -5.57
CA VAL A 112 -18.53 12.93 -6.55
C VAL A 112 -17.50 13.99 -6.17
N LYS A 113 -16.61 14.33 -7.10
CA LYS A 113 -15.59 15.37 -6.91
C LYS A 113 -16.27 16.71 -6.66
N ARG A 114 -15.87 17.37 -5.59
CA ARG A 114 -16.41 18.66 -5.18
C ARG A 114 -15.45 19.78 -5.58
N PRO A 115 -15.91 21.05 -5.63
CA PRO A 115 -15.04 22.18 -5.93
C PRO A 115 -13.79 22.25 -5.04
N GLU A 116 -13.93 21.88 -3.75
CA GLU A 116 -12.81 21.80 -2.80
C GLU A 116 -11.74 20.77 -3.16
N ASP A 117 -12.07 19.76 -3.98
CA ASP A 117 -11.10 18.77 -4.44
C ASP A 117 -10.23 19.31 -5.58
N GLN A 118 -10.48 20.51 -6.12
CA GLN A 118 -9.67 21.07 -7.20
C GLN A 118 -8.23 21.32 -6.74
N ILE A 119 -7.25 20.81 -7.50
CA ILE A 119 -5.84 21.14 -7.27
C ILE A 119 -5.60 22.49 -7.94
N PRO A 120 -5.12 23.52 -7.21
CA PRO A 120 -4.81 24.82 -7.79
C PRO A 120 -3.79 24.65 -8.93
N ARG A 121 -4.03 25.31 -10.07
CA ARG A 121 -3.07 25.32 -11.19
C ARG A 121 -1.76 25.96 -10.69
N GLY A 122 -0.68 25.17 -10.61
CA GLY A 122 0.64 25.60 -10.13
C GLY A 122 1.34 24.62 -9.18
N LEU A 123 0.64 23.57 -8.73
CA LEU A 123 1.15 22.52 -7.83
C LEU A 123 1.29 21.13 -8.50
N MET A 124 1.33 21.08 -9.83
CA MET A 124 1.63 19.85 -10.60
C MET A 124 3.07 19.85 -11.08
#